data_AF-F4LSM4-F1
#
_entry.id   AF-F4LSM4-F1
#
_cell.length_a   1.000
_cell.length_b   1.000
_cell.length_c   1.000
_cell.angle_alpha   90.00
_cell.angle_beta   90.00
_cell.angle_gamma   90.00
#
_symmetry.space_group_name_H-M   'P 1'
#
loop_
_entity.id
_entity.type
_entity.pdbx_description
1 polymer ?
#
loop_
_entity_poly.entity_id
_entity_poly.type
_entity_poly.pdbx_seq_one_letter_code
_entity_poly.pdbx_strand_id
1 'polypeptide(L)'
;MKRLFSLILIFTLAIALIACSNKTDSHKLLTKEGIMPYKLSESEKYILQSFGMEDSSQIISFLAPKEAITLNVNVYILDDNENWSSIGGGAISIGIDREPIKQLSGTFTMQLKENHAIDFNINAGGRASFKTDEIILDTETMASTKAFLQEFQNIELNKEKPVALMVYDSGTSMRGYSLQDYFNPSVFEGMDLVQVVTLTFTDKEL
;
A
#
# COMPACT_ATOMS: atom_id res chain seq x y z
N MET A 1 -0.92 -23.13 -55.58
CA MET A 1 0.04 -22.93 -54.46
C MET A 1 0.06 -21.49 -53.93
N LYS A 2 0.27 -20.43 -54.75
CA LYS A 2 0.31 -19.03 -54.26
C LYS A 2 -0.93 -18.57 -53.46
N ARG A 3 -2.14 -18.98 -53.86
CA ARG A 3 -3.40 -18.67 -53.14
C ARG A 3 -3.53 -19.36 -51.78
N LEU A 4 -2.97 -20.58 -51.63
CA LEU A 4 -2.99 -21.32 -50.36
C LEU A 4 -2.01 -20.71 -49.35
N PHE A 5 -0.81 -20.32 -49.81
CA PHE A 5 0.17 -19.61 -48.98
C PHE A 5 -0.32 -18.24 -48.51
N SER A 6 -1.05 -17.51 -49.36
CA SER A 6 -1.63 -16.21 -48.98
C SER A 6 -2.72 -16.35 -47.90
N LEU A 7 -3.51 -17.43 -47.93
CA LEU A 7 -4.54 -17.70 -46.92
C LEU A 7 -3.93 -18.09 -45.57
N ILE A 8 -2.86 -18.89 -45.57
CA ILE A 8 -2.14 -19.27 -44.35
C ILE A 8 -1.50 -18.05 -43.68
N LEU A 9 -0.92 -17.13 -44.47
CA LEU A 9 -0.28 -15.91 -43.95
C LEU A 9 -1.30 -14.94 -43.32
N ILE A 10 -2.49 -14.82 -43.91
CA ILE A 10 -3.58 -14.00 -43.34
C ILE A 10 -4.09 -14.64 -42.04
N PHE A 11 -4.19 -15.96 -41.98
CA PHE A 11 -4.65 -16.68 -40.80
C PHE A 11 -3.65 -16.58 -39.63
N THR A 12 -2.33 -16.67 -39.90
CA THR A 12 -1.31 -16.47 -38.87
C THR A 12 -1.25 -15.02 -38.37
N LEU A 13 -1.47 -14.04 -39.24
CA LEU A 13 -1.54 -12.63 -38.86
C LEU A 13 -2.78 -12.32 -38.00
N ALA A 14 -3.92 -12.95 -38.31
CA ALA A 14 -5.15 -12.81 -37.51
C ALA A 14 -5.02 -13.43 -36.11
N ILE A 15 -4.36 -14.59 -35.97
CA ILE A 15 -4.13 -15.23 -34.67
C ILE A 15 -3.15 -14.41 -33.81
N ALA A 16 -2.15 -13.78 -34.42
CA ALA A 16 -1.20 -12.91 -33.72
C ALA A 16 -1.87 -11.64 -33.14
N LEU A 17 -2.91 -11.12 -33.80
CA LEU A 17 -3.65 -9.94 -33.32
C LEU A 17 -4.60 -10.25 -32.15
N ILE A 18 -5.11 -11.49 -32.04
CA ILE A 18 -6.00 -11.90 -30.93
C ILE A 18 -5.18 -12.11 -29.63
N ALA A 19 -3.91 -12.50 -29.73
CA ALA A 19 -3.03 -12.71 -28.57
C ALA A 19 -2.69 -11.41 -27.81
N CYS A 20 -2.80 -10.24 -28.46
CA CYS A 20 -2.59 -8.94 -27.83
C CYS A 20 -3.89 -8.30 -27.26
N SER A 21 -5.06 -8.88 -27.55
CA SER A 21 -6.34 -8.22 -27.28
C SER A 21 -6.93 -8.49 -25.89
N ASN A 22 -6.52 -9.57 -25.20
CA ASN A 22 -7.30 -10.11 -24.07
C ASN A 22 -6.55 -10.31 -22.75
N LYS A 23 -5.43 -9.63 -22.54
CA LYS A 23 -5.00 -9.35 -21.16
C LYS A 23 -5.56 -8.00 -20.74
N THR A 24 -6.88 -7.93 -20.60
CA THR A 24 -7.42 -7.03 -19.58
C THR A 24 -6.68 -7.39 -18.31
N ASP A 25 -5.87 -6.47 -17.81
CA ASP A 25 -5.28 -6.51 -16.48
C ASP A 25 -6.43 -6.65 -15.49
N SER A 26 -6.91 -7.88 -15.29
CA SER A 26 -7.58 -8.22 -14.06
C SER A 26 -6.53 -7.88 -13.03
N HIS A 27 -6.75 -6.80 -12.29
CA HIS A 27 -5.93 -6.41 -11.15
C HIS A 27 -5.46 -7.69 -10.48
N LYS A 28 -4.17 -7.78 -10.12
CA LYS A 28 -3.58 -8.92 -9.40
C LYS A 28 -4.24 -8.98 -8.01
N LEU A 29 -5.51 -9.38 -8.01
CA LEU A 29 -6.40 -9.47 -6.88
C LEU A 29 -6.01 -10.73 -6.14
N LEU A 30 -6.07 -10.63 -4.82
CA LEU A 30 -5.83 -11.76 -3.98
C LEU A 30 -6.96 -12.77 -4.15
N THR A 31 -6.59 -14.04 -4.16
CA THR A 31 -7.54 -15.16 -4.13
C THR A 31 -7.79 -15.65 -2.71
N LYS A 32 -7.02 -15.14 -1.74
CA LYS A 32 -7.10 -15.44 -0.31
C LYS A 32 -7.29 -14.14 0.47
N GLU A 33 -8.18 -14.15 1.45
CA GLU A 33 -8.43 -13.01 2.33
C GLU A 33 -7.16 -12.63 3.10
N GLY A 34 -6.76 -11.37 3.01
CA GLY A 34 -5.50 -10.88 3.56
C GLY A 34 -5.01 -9.61 2.88
N ILE A 35 -3.82 -9.18 3.31
CA ILE A 35 -3.04 -8.11 2.68
C ILE A 35 -1.69 -8.68 2.24
N MET A 36 -1.15 -8.18 1.13
CA MET A 36 0.24 -8.45 0.75
C MET A 36 0.78 -7.37 -0.19
N PRO A 37 2.11 -7.25 -0.33
CA PRO A 37 2.70 -6.36 -1.31
C PRO A 37 2.23 -6.70 -2.72
N TYR A 38 1.87 -5.68 -3.49
CA TYR A 38 1.48 -5.84 -4.88
C TYR A 38 2.69 -6.30 -5.69
N LYS A 39 2.52 -7.41 -6.42
CA LYS A 39 3.59 -7.98 -7.24
C LYS A 39 3.75 -7.16 -8.53
N LEU A 40 4.64 -6.17 -8.52
CA LEU A 40 4.96 -5.37 -9.69
C LEU A 40 5.61 -6.23 -10.80
N SER A 41 5.22 -6.00 -12.05
CA SER A 41 5.95 -6.42 -13.24
C SER A 41 7.22 -5.58 -13.42
N GLU A 42 8.13 -6.03 -14.27
CA GLU A 42 9.34 -5.25 -14.58
C GLU A 42 9.03 -3.88 -15.20
N SER A 43 7.96 -3.78 -16.00
CA SER A 43 7.51 -2.49 -16.53
C SER A 43 6.93 -1.60 -15.44
N GLU A 44 6.13 -2.15 -14.52
CA GLU A 44 5.56 -1.38 -13.39
C GLU A 44 6.67 -0.88 -12.46
N LYS A 45 7.69 -1.71 -12.18
CA LYS A 45 8.89 -1.29 -11.44
C LYS A 45 9.60 -0.15 -12.16
N TYR A 46 9.98 -0.35 -13.42
CA TYR A 46 10.69 0.67 -14.21
C TYR A 46 9.99 2.04 -14.18
N ILE A 47 8.66 2.07 -14.26
CA ILE A 47 7.89 3.31 -14.14
C ILE A 47 8.08 3.94 -12.75
N LEU A 48 7.93 3.19 -11.66
CA LEU A 48 8.14 3.72 -10.30
C LEU A 48 9.57 4.24 -10.10
N GLN A 49 10.58 3.53 -10.61
CA GLN A 49 11.97 3.98 -10.55
C GLN A 49 12.18 5.28 -11.33
N SER A 50 11.55 5.41 -12.51
CA SER A 50 11.63 6.61 -13.35
C SER A 50 11.04 7.85 -12.68
N PHE A 51 10.11 7.68 -11.74
CA PHE A 51 9.57 8.75 -10.89
C PHE A 51 10.31 8.93 -9.56
N GLY A 52 11.38 8.17 -9.29
CA GLY A 52 12.10 8.21 -8.01
C GLY A 52 11.29 7.66 -6.83
N MET A 53 10.36 6.74 -7.09
CA MET A 53 9.38 6.26 -6.10
C MET A 53 9.71 4.88 -5.51
N GLU A 54 10.80 4.25 -5.95
CA GLU A 54 11.16 2.85 -5.64
C GLU A 54 11.33 2.56 -4.14
N ASP A 55 11.96 3.47 -3.39
CA ASP A 55 12.24 3.32 -1.95
C ASP A 55 11.40 4.25 -1.06
N SER A 56 10.43 4.94 -1.66
CA SER A 56 9.55 5.89 -0.98
C SER A 56 8.08 5.54 -1.11
N SER A 57 7.74 4.46 -1.82
CA SER A 57 6.35 4.09 -2.07
C SER A 57 6.07 2.63 -1.80
N GLN A 58 4.83 2.34 -1.41
CA GLN A 58 4.35 0.98 -1.25
C GLN A 58 2.97 0.82 -1.89
N ILE A 59 2.76 -0.34 -2.51
CA ILE A 59 1.46 -0.77 -3.03
C ILE A 59 1.13 -2.09 -2.35
N ILE A 60 -0.05 -2.16 -1.73
CA ILE A 60 -0.58 -3.33 -1.04
C ILE A 60 -1.86 -3.76 -1.74
N SER A 61 -1.92 -5.01 -2.16
CA SER A 61 -3.19 -5.64 -2.54
C SER A 61 -3.90 -6.12 -1.29
N PHE A 62 -5.22 -6.00 -1.26
CA PHE A 62 -6.03 -6.58 -0.20
C PHE A 62 -7.30 -7.25 -0.73
N LEU A 63 -7.70 -8.29 -0.03
CA LEU A 63 -9.02 -8.91 -0.10
C LEU A 63 -9.50 -9.04 1.34
N ALA A 64 -10.45 -8.19 1.75
CA ALA A 64 -10.94 -8.19 3.12
C ALA A 64 -11.85 -9.41 3.37
N PRO A 65 -12.02 -9.85 4.63
CA PRO A 65 -13.06 -10.82 5.00
C PRO A 65 -14.42 -10.37 4.49
N LYS A 66 -15.31 -11.31 4.17
CA LYS A 66 -16.64 -10.99 3.63
C LYS A 66 -17.44 -10.06 4.53
N GLU A 67 -17.22 -10.10 5.84
CA GLU A 67 -17.91 -9.28 6.81
C GLU A 67 -17.43 -7.82 6.81
N ALA A 68 -16.20 -7.56 6.33
CA ALA A 68 -15.65 -6.21 6.28
C ALA A 68 -16.41 -5.33 5.27
N ILE A 69 -16.77 -4.13 5.73
CA ILE A 69 -17.47 -3.10 4.98
C ILE A 69 -16.54 -1.90 4.73
N THR A 70 -15.66 -1.60 5.69
CA THR A 70 -14.81 -0.41 5.66
C THR A 70 -13.35 -0.78 5.86
N LEU A 71 -12.47 -0.10 5.11
CA LEU A 71 -11.03 -0.06 5.36
C LEU A 71 -10.69 1.31 5.94
N ASN A 72 -10.13 1.33 7.14
CA ASN A 72 -9.55 2.50 7.78
C ASN A 72 -8.03 2.47 7.66
N VAL A 73 -7.46 3.61 7.35
CA VAL A 73 -6.02 3.88 7.35
C VAL A 73 -5.78 4.85 8.50
N ASN A 74 -4.84 4.52 9.38
CA ASN A 74 -4.41 5.43 10.43
C ASN A 74 -2.93 5.73 10.24
N VAL A 75 -2.55 6.99 10.52
CA VAL A 75 -1.17 7.42 10.56
C VAL A 75 -0.87 7.98 11.94
N TYR A 76 0.19 7.48 12.56
CA TYR A 76 0.60 7.87 13.90
C TYR A 76 2.05 8.36 13.91
N ILE A 77 2.35 9.23 14.88
CA ILE A 77 3.70 9.52 15.36
C ILE A 77 3.87 8.94 16.75
N LEU A 78 5.11 8.58 17.11
CA LEU A 78 5.43 8.28 18.49
C LEU A 78 5.70 9.58 19.25
N ASP A 79 5.05 9.77 20.39
CA ASP A 79 5.31 10.90 21.28
C ASP A 79 6.37 10.58 22.35
N ASP A 80 6.82 11.62 23.05
CA ASP A 80 7.85 11.54 24.10
C ASP A 80 7.49 10.62 25.28
N ASN A 81 6.21 10.25 25.43
CA ASN A 81 5.74 9.33 26.46
C ASN A 81 5.57 7.90 25.95
N GLU A 82 6.17 7.59 24.80
CA GLU A 82 6.08 6.29 24.10
C GLU A 82 4.65 5.93 23.67
N ASN A 83 3.75 6.91 23.47
CA ASN A 83 2.40 6.65 22.98
C ASN A 83 2.28 7.02 21.50
N TRP A 84 1.44 6.26 20.79
CA TRP A 84 1.10 6.56 19.40
C TRP A 84 0.03 7.66 19.34
N SER A 85 0.42 8.81 18.81
CA SER A 85 -0.45 9.97 18.58
C SER A 85 -0.90 10.04 17.12
N SER A 86 -2.21 10.10 16.88
CA SER A 86 -2.74 10.15 15.50
C SER A 86 -2.48 11.49 14.84
N ILE A 87 -1.93 11.47 13.64
CA ILE A 87 -1.63 12.67 12.82
C ILE A 87 -2.39 12.70 11.50
N GLY A 88 -3.21 11.69 11.25
CA GLY A 88 -3.97 11.59 10.02
C GLY A 88 -4.52 10.20 9.80
N GLY A 89 -5.22 10.06 8.70
CA GLY A 89 -5.90 8.83 8.34
C GLY A 89 -6.93 9.09 7.26
N GLY A 90 -7.67 8.04 6.95
CA GLY A 90 -8.71 8.08 5.94
C GLY A 90 -9.39 6.73 5.87
N ALA A 91 -10.48 6.67 5.13
CA ALA A 91 -11.19 5.41 4.99
C ALA A 91 -11.98 5.33 3.68
N ILE A 92 -12.33 4.10 3.32
CA ILE A 92 -13.28 3.83 2.25
C ILE A 92 -14.25 2.73 2.71
N SER A 93 -15.50 2.87 2.31
CA SER A 93 -16.56 1.90 2.62
C SER A 93 -17.27 1.48 1.33
N ILE A 94 -17.64 0.21 1.24
CA ILE A 94 -18.46 -0.32 0.12
C ILE A 94 -19.97 -0.25 0.41
N GLY A 95 -20.35 0.29 1.57
CA GLY A 95 -21.73 0.43 2.01
C GLY A 95 -22.37 -0.88 2.49
N ILE A 96 -23.39 -0.78 3.33
CA ILE A 96 -24.13 -1.94 3.86
C ILE A 96 -24.94 -2.68 2.79
N ASP A 97 -25.38 -1.97 1.75
CA ASP A 97 -26.18 -2.53 0.66
C ASP A 97 -25.38 -3.49 -0.23
N ARG A 98 -24.03 -3.38 -0.23
CA ARG A 98 -23.09 -4.29 -0.92
C ARG A 98 -23.39 -4.52 -2.41
N GLU A 99 -23.95 -3.52 -3.06
CA GLU A 99 -24.25 -3.50 -4.48
C GLU A 99 -23.55 -2.29 -5.13
N PRO A 100 -22.82 -2.46 -6.25
CA PRO A 100 -22.55 -3.71 -6.97
C PRO A 100 -21.40 -4.55 -6.36
N ILE A 101 -20.83 -4.13 -5.23
CA ILE A 101 -19.57 -4.66 -4.70
C ILE A 101 -19.81 -5.51 -3.46
N LYS A 102 -19.64 -6.82 -3.63
CA LYS A 102 -19.99 -7.81 -2.59
C LYS A 102 -18.94 -7.99 -1.52
N GLN A 103 -17.69 -7.61 -1.81
CA GLN A 103 -16.56 -7.82 -0.91
C GLN A 103 -15.53 -6.71 -1.11
N LEU A 104 -15.11 -6.12 0.01
CA LEU A 104 -14.14 -5.05 0.03
C LEU A 104 -12.77 -5.59 -0.42
N SER A 105 -12.33 -5.16 -1.59
CA SER A 105 -11.07 -5.61 -2.20
C SER A 105 -10.50 -4.52 -3.07
N GLY A 106 -9.17 -4.54 -3.25
CA GLY A 106 -8.52 -3.51 -4.04
C GLY A 106 -7.06 -3.29 -3.66
N THR A 107 -6.61 -2.04 -3.80
CA THR A 107 -5.25 -1.64 -3.47
C THR A 107 -5.21 -0.45 -2.52
N PHE A 108 -4.26 -0.50 -1.59
CA PHE A 108 -3.79 0.65 -0.82
C PHE A 108 -2.44 1.06 -1.39
N THR A 109 -2.24 2.36 -1.65
CA THR A 109 -0.94 2.91 -2.05
C THR A 109 -0.52 4.01 -1.10
N MET A 110 0.77 4.11 -0.82
CA MET A 110 1.34 5.22 -0.08
C MET A 110 2.63 5.71 -0.73
N GLN A 111 2.92 7.00 -0.56
CA GLN A 111 4.16 7.64 -0.93
C GLN A 111 4.63 8.55 0.22
N LEU A 112 5.85 8.32 0.66
CA LEU A 112 6.58 9.15 1.61
C LEU A 112 7.13 10.38 0.87
N LYS A 113 6.95 11.56 1.46
CA LYS A 113 7.50 12.82 0.95
C LYS A 113 8.75 13.21 1.73
N GLU A 114 9.54 14.12 1.14
CA GLU A 114 10.76 14.64 1.75
C GLU A 114 10.48 15.44 3.03
N ASN A 115 9.34 16.13 3.11
CA ASN A 115 8.90 16.88 4.30
C ASN A 115 8.15 16.00 5.33
N HIS A 116 8.41 14.68 5.33
CA HIS A 116 7.81 13.66 6.20
C HIS A 116 6.29 13.52 6.08
N ALA A 117 5.64 14.23 5.14
CA ALA A 117 4.25 14.01 4.82
C ALA A 117 4.07 12.64 4.14
N ILE A 118 2.88 12.06 4.32
CA ILE A 118 2.51 10.79 3.71
C ILE A 118 1.26 11.00 2.87
N ASP A 119 1.40 10.79 1.56
CA ASP A 119 0.27 10.71 0.64
C ASP A 119 -0.18 9.27 0.52
N PHE A 120 -1.49 9.01 0.54
CA PHE A 120 -2.00 7.66 0.32
C PHE A 120 -3.34 7.63 -0.41
N ASN A 121 -3.57 6.53 -1.11
CA ASN A 121 -4.78 6.30 -1.90
C ASN A 121 -5.35 4.92 -1.62
N ILE A 122 -6.68 4.82 -1.65
CA ILE A 122 -7.41 3.57 -1.56
C ILE A 122 -8.23 3.41 -2.82
N ASN A 123 -7.99 2.33 -3.57
CA ASN A 123 -8.77 1.95 -4.74
C ASN A 123 -9.58 0.70 -4.42
N ALA A 124 -10.85 0.85 -4.06
CA ALA A 124 -11.72 -0.24 -3.66
C ALA A 124 -13.18 0.10 -3.97
N GLY A 125 -13.64 -0.24 -5.18
CA GLY A 125 -14.99 0.12 -5.62
C GLY A 125 -15.26 1.60 -5.88
N GLY A 126 -14.24 2.40 -5.64
CA GLY A 126 -14.14 3.84 -5.80
C GLY A 126 -12.68 4.21 -5.52
N ARG A 127 -12.37 5.50 -5.58
CA ARG A 127 -11.04 6.02 -5.23
C ARG A 127 -11.17 7.06 -4.14
N ALA A 128 -10.39 6.89 -3.08
CA ALA A 128 -10.20 7.89 -2.05
C ALA A 128 -8.71 8.26 -1.96
N SER A 129 -8.42 9.53 -1.72
CA SER A 129 -7.07 10.09 -1.67
C SER A 129 -6.95 10.97 -0.43
N PHE A 130 -5.86 10.79 0.31
CA PHE A 130 -5.60 11.48 1.57
C PHE A 130 -4.13 11.87 1.66
N LYS A 131 -3.84 12.80 2.57
CA LYS A 131 -2.48 13.20 2.91
C LYS A 131 -2.42 13.56 4.39
N THR A 132 -1.26 13.37 5.01
CA THR A 132 -0.96 14.01 6.29
C THR A 132 -0.40 15.42 6.07
N ASP A 133 -0.40 16.21 7.14
CA ASP A 133 0.38 17.46 7.15
C ASP A 133 1.88 17.16 7.14
N GLU A 134 2.66 18.19 6.81
CA GLU A 134 4.11 18.12 6.86
C GLU A 134 4.63 18.18 8.29
N ILE A 135 5.77 17.54 8.54
CA ILE A 135 6.43 17.55 9.84
C ILE A 135 7.79 18.20 9.67
N ILE A 136 7.97 19.34 10.34
CA ILE A 136 9.23 20.07 10.37
C ILE A 136 9.97 19.65 11.63
N LEU A 137 11.16 19.07 11.45
CA LEU A 137 12.05 18.73 12.55
C LEU A 137 12.96 19.92 12.86
N ASP A 138 13.30 20.08 14.14
CA ASP A 138 14.23 21.12 14.60
C ASP A 138 15.68 20.84 14.12
N THR A 139 15.97 19.58 13.85
CA THR A 139 17.26 19.07 13.38
C THR A 139 17.14 18.48 11.98
N GLU A 140 18.23 18.56 11.21
CA GLU A 140 18.30 17.91 9.91
C GLU A 140 18.41 16.39 10.08
N THR A 141 17.56 15.65 9.37
CA THR A 141 17.62 14.19 9.31
C THR A 141 18.93 13.73 8.67
N MET A 142 19.78 13.06 9.43
CA MET A 142 21.06 12.50 8.95
C MET A 142 20.96 11.01 8.62
N ALA A 143 20.09 10.29 9.31
CA ALA A 143 19.84 8.88 9.06
C ALA A 143 18.34 8.57 9.06
N SER A 144 17.93 7.62 8.22
CA SER A 144 16.56 7.11 8.21
C SER A 144 16.53 5.63 7.90
N THR A 145 15.48 4.96 8.35
CA THR A 145 15.18 3.58 7.97
C THR A 145 13.68 3.41 7.83
N LYS A 146 13.31 2.53 6.91
CA LYS A 146 11.92 2.30 6.50
C LYS A 146 11.67 0.80 6.51
N ALA A 147 10.64 0.38 7.22
CA ALA A 147 10.16 -1.00 7.17
C ALA A 147 8.78 -0.99 6.51
N PHE A 148 8.67 -1.73 5.40
CA PHE A 148 7.43 -1.92 4.66
C PHE A 148 6.96 -3.37 4.80
N LEU A 149 5.65 -3.61 4.74
CA LEU A 149 5.09 -4.96 4.64
C LEU A 149 5.78 -5.73 3.51
N GLN A 150 6.35 -6.91 3.81
CA GLN A 150 7.06 -7.76 2.84
C GLN A 150 6.31 -9.04 2.51
N GLU A 151 5.51 -9.54 3.45
CA GLU A 151 4.87 -10.85 3.35
C GLU A 151 3.35 -10.75 3.48
N PHE A 152 2.67 -11.80 3.04
CA PHE A 152 1.23 -11.92 3.19
C PHE A 152 0.84 -11.97 4.68
N GLN A 153 -0.19 -11.22 5.06
CA GLN A 153 -0.79 -11.28 6.39
C GLN A 153 -2.30 -11.51 6.30
N ASN A 154 -2.83 -12.37 7.16
CA ASN A 154 -4.27 -12.54 7.30
C ASN A 154 -4.88 -11.26 7.91
N ILE A 155 -6.09 -10.93 7.48
CA ILE A 155 -6.87 -9.85 8.08
C ILE A 155 -7.68 -10.42 9.25
N GLU A 156 -7.61 -9.73 10.38
CA GLU A 156 -8.50 -9.93 11.51
C GLU A 156 -9.35 -8.67 11.65
N LEU A 157 -10.66 -8.82 11.70
CA LEU A 157 -11.57 -7.66 11.82
C LEU A 157 -11.26 -6.86 13.08
N ASN A 158 -11.35 -5.54 12.96
CA ASN A 158 -11.15 -4.58 14.05
C ASN A 158 -9.77 -4.65 14.71
N LYS A 159 -8.76 -5.22 14.04
CA LYS A 159 -7.37 -5.19 14.48
C LYS A 159 -6.51 -4.40 13.51
N GLU A 160 -5.70 -3.51 14.07
CA GLU A 160 -4.69 -2.78 13.31
C GLU A 160 -3.60 -3.71 12.80
N LYS A 161 -3.22 -3.50 11.53
CA LYS A 161 -2.08 -4.15 10.90
C LYS A 161 -1.09 -3.06 10.48
N PRO A 162 0.09 -2.95 11.11
CA PRO A 162 1.12 -2.02 10.65
C PRO A 162 1.60 -2.46 9.27
N VAL A 163 1.67 -1.51 8.33
CA VAL A 163 2.08 -1.77 6.94
C VAL A 163 3.32 -0.98 6.52
N ALA A 164 3.58 0.14 7.18
CA ALA A 164 4.80 0.91 7.03
C ALA A 164 5.22 1.52 8.36
N LEU A 165 6.53 1.56 8.61
CA LEU A 165 7.17 2.19 9.75
C LEU A 165 8.38 2.98 9.23
N MET A 166 8.47 4.25 9.61
CA MET A 166 9.55 5.14 9.21
C MET A 166 10.19 5.72 10.47
N VAL A 167 11.51 5.65 10.55
CA VAL A 167 12.29 6.18 11.67
C VAL A 167 13.34 7.12 11.12
N TYR A 168 13.44 8.29 11.73
CA TYR A 168 14.33 9.38 11.35
C TYR A 168 15.12 9.83 12.57
N ASP A 169 16.39 10.16 12.35
CA ASP A 169 17.31 10.59 13.40
C ASP A 169 18.34 11.58 12.83
N SER A 170 18.72 12.57 13.61
CA SER A 170 19.83 13.48 13.36
C SER A 170 21.19 12.87 13.71
N GLY A 171 21.19 11.73 14.41
CA GLY A 171 22.35 10.87 14.57
C GLY A 171 22.83 10.23 13.26
N THR A 172 24.11 9.82 13.22
CA THR A 172 24.71 9.19 12.04
C THR A 172 24.61 7.66 12.03
N SER A 173 23.99 7.07 13.05
CA SER A 173 23.87 5.61 13.19
C SER A 173 22.41 5.22 13.32
N MET A 174 21.95 4.30 12.47
CA MET A 174 20.59 3.80 12.48
C MET A 174 20.59 2.28 12.59
N ARG A 175 19.81 1.75 13.53
CA ARG A 175 19.56 0.32 13.65
C ARG A 175 18.41 -0.11 12.73
N GLY A 176 18.33 -1.40 12.44
CA GLY A 176 17.19 -1.96 11.72
C GLY A 176 15.96 -2.04 12.62
N TYR A 177 14.79 -1.73 12.07
CA TYR A 177 13.50 -1.93 12.72
C TYR A 177 12.59 -2.81 11.87
N SER A 178 11.57 -3.37 12.51
CA SER A 178 10.55 -4.20 11.90
C SER A 178 9.16 -3.63 12.16
N LEU A 179 8.17 -4.03 11.36
CA LEU A 179 6.78 -3.63 11.62
C LEU A 179 6.24 -4.12 12.98
N GLN A 180 6.84 -5.17 13.57
CA GLN A 180 6.41 -5.68 14.89
C GLN A 180 6.82 -4.74 16.03
N ASP A 181 7.83 -3.89 15.80
CA ASP A 181 8.29 -2.90 16.77
C ASP A 181 7.20 -1.87 17.09
N TYR A 182 6.18 -1.72 16.23
CA TYR A 182 4.96 -0.95 16.50
C TYR A 182 4.31 -1.30 17.84
N PHE A 183 4.32 -2.59 18.21
CA PHE A 183 3.70 -3.08 19.44
C PHE A 183 4.59 -2.94 20.68
N ASN A 184 5.83 -2.47 20.52
CA ASN A 184 6.77 -2.23 21.61
C ASN A 184 7.54 -0.92 21.39
N PRO A 185 6.90 0.25 21.58
CA PRO A 185 7.47 1.55 21.21
C PRO A 185 8.77 1.92 21.93
N SER A 186 9.04 1.35 23.11
CA SER A 186 10.29 1.54 23.87
C SER A 186 11.56 1.27 23.05
N VAL A 187 11.46 0.48 21.99
CA VAL A 187 12.57 0.23 21.09
C VAL A 187 13.01 1.50 20.34
N PHE A 188 12.15 2.49 20.14
CA PHE A 188 12.49 3.72 19.42
C PHE A 188 13.07 4.83 20.31
N GLU A 189 13.42 4.52 21.56
CA GLU A 189 14.02 5.49 22.48
C GLU A 189 15.19 6.25 21.82
N GLY A 190 15.11 7.58 21.89
CA GLY A 190 16.14 8.49 21.38
C GLY A 190 16.09 8.78 19.88
N MET A 191 15.06 8.35 19.15
CA MET A 191 14.86 8.72 17.74
C MET A 191 14.10 10.04 17.62
N ASP A 192 14.50 10.90 16.68
CA ASP A 192 13.91 12.24 16.50
C ASP A 192 12.47 12.19 15.96
N LEU A 193 12.15 11.24 15.08
CA LEU A 193 10.79 11.05 14.56
C LEU A 193 10.54 9.58 14.21
N VAL A 194 9.40 9.06 14.67
CA VAL A 194 8.92 7.73 14.31
C VAL A 194 7.48 7.87 13.82
N GLN A 195 7.23 7.40 12.61
CA GLN A 195 5.91 7.37 11.99
C GLN A 195 5.49 5.94 11.66
N VAL A 196 4.21 5.63 11.80
CA VAL A 196 3.65 4.32 11.40
C VAL A 196 2.33 4.50 10.68
N VAL A 197 2.13 3.69 9.64
CA VAL A 197 0.85 3.57 8.92
C VAL A 197 0.25 2.21 9.23
N THR A 198 -1.00 2.19 9.67
CA THR A 198 -1.75 0.96 9.94
C THR A 198 -3.00 0.87 9.09
N LEU A 199 -3.42 -0.36 8.80
CA LEU A 199 -4.70 -0.67 8.15
C LEU A 199 -5.60 -1.42 9.12
N THR A 200 -6.88 -1.06 9.17
CA THR A 200 -7.91 -1.77 9.93
C THR A 200 -9.13 -2.03 9.05
N PHE A 201 -9.57 -3.29 9.02
CA PHE A 201 -10.80 -3.68 8.31
C PHE A 201 -11.93 -3.88 9.32
N THR A 202 -13.07 -3.23 9.10
CA THR A 202 -14.19 -3.21 10.04
C THR A 202 -15.50 -3.62 9.37
N ASP A 203 -16.39 -4.22 10.15
CA ASP A 203 -17.77 -4.58 9.75
C ASP A 203 -18.76 -3.40 9.89
N LYS A 204 -18.29 -2.25 10.34
CA LYS A 204 -19.05 -1.01 10.47
C LYS A 204 -18.90 -0.12 9.25
N GLU A 205 -19.99 0.56 8.90
CA GLU A 205 -19.99 1.65 7.92
C GLU A 205 -19.33 2.92 8.50
N LEU A 206 -18.91 3.83 7.61
CA LEU A 206 -18.27 5.11 7.96
C LEU A 206 -19.22 6.10 8.62
#